data_AF-A0AAX0RQE4-F1
#
_entry.id   AF-A0AAX0RQE4-F1
#
_cell.length_a   1.000
_cell.length_b   1.000
_cell.length_c   1.000
_cell.angle_alpha   90.00
_cell.angle_beta   90.00
_cell.angle_gamma   90.00
#
_symmetry.space_group_name_H-M   'P 1'
#
loop_
_entity.id
_entity.type
_entity.pdbx_description
1 polymer ?
#
loop_
_entity_poly.entity_id
_entity_poly.type
_entity_poly.pdbx_seq_one_letter_code
_entity_poly.pdbx_strand_id
1 'polypeptide(L)'
;MILIKDNKVINFNTVSEAVGVSKPYLYKNPAIRGRIETLRSQQTKVQTQKAVKQNMNDENKDALIEILRMKVKELENKNKDLTKQLKKFQGSLYDQI
;
A
#
# COMPACT_ATOMS: atom_id res chain seq x y z
N MET A 1 -12.31 5.04 -25.12
CA MET A 1 -11.55 3.88 -24.58
C MET A 1 -10.12 4.20 -24.14
N ILE A 2 -9.60 5.43 -24.35
CA ILE A 2 -8.27 5.89 -23.91
C ILE A 2 -8.19 6.11 -22.38
N LEU A 3 -9.21 6.71 -21.76
CA LEU A 3 -9.22 7.03 -20.33
C LEU A 3 -9.10 5.81 -19.40
N ILE A 4 -9.57 4.64 -19.84
CA ILE A 4 -9.45 3.37 -19.10
C ILE A 4 -8.00 2.88 -19.10
N LYS A 5 -7.32 2.99 -20.25
CA LYS A 5 -5.92 2.56 -20.42
C LYS A 5 -4.96 3.43 -19.62
N ASP A 6 -5.24 4.72 -19.56
CA ASP A 6 -4.43 5.71 -18.82
C ASP A 6 -4.79 5.81 -17.33
N ASN A 7 -5.74 4.99 -16.85
CA ASN A 7 -6.28 5.03 -15.49
C ASN A 7 -6.77 6.44 -15.05
N LYS A 8 -7.19 7.27 -16.01
CA LYS A 8 -7.69 8.62 -15.76
C LYS A 8 -9.15 8.57 -15.31
N VAL A 9 -9.57 9.53 -14.49
CA VAL A 9 -10.95 9.61 -13.99
C VAL A 9 -11.92 9.75 -15.16
N ILE A 10 -12.94 8.91 -15.21
CA ILE A 10 -13.99 8.95 -16.23
C ILE A 10 -15.12 9.87 -15.74
N ASN A 11 -15.18 11.08 -16.29
CA ASN A 11 -16.28 12.02 -16.10
C ASN A 11 -16.51 12.82 -17.39
N PHE A 12 -17.58 13.61 -17.46
CA PHE A 12 -17.92 14.36 -18.68
C PHE A 12 -16.86 15.39 -19.08
N ASN A 13 -16.11 15.93 -18.13
CA ASN A 13 -15.03 16.90 -18.41
C ASN A 13 -13.84 16.19 -19.06
N THR A 14 -13.36 15.13 -18.44
CA THR A 14 -12.21 14.37 -18.94
C THR A 14 -12.52 13.67 -20.26
N VAL A 15 -13.76 13.22 -20.45
CA VAL A 15 -14.21 12.67 -21.74
C VAL A 15 -14.26 13.77 -22.80
N SER A 16 -14.81 14.95 -22.48
CA SER A 16 -14.88 16.11 -23.37
C SER A 16 -13.49 16.54 -23.85
N GLU A 17 -12.53 16.64 -22.92
CA GLU A 17 -11.13 16.96 -23.21
C GLU A 17 -10.44 15.87 -24.04
N ALA A 18 -10.64 14.59 -23.70
CA ALA A 18 -9.96 13.48 -24.37
C ALA A 18 -10.42 13.23 -25.81
N VAL A 19 -11.66 13.60 -26.16
CA VAL A 19 -12.21 13.37 -27.51
C VAL A 19 -12.51 14.67 -28.27
N GLY A 20 -12.21 15.83 -27.66
CA GLY A 20 -12.32 17.14 -28.31
C GLY A 20 -13.76 17.60 -28.59
N VAL A 21 -14.75 17.11 -27.84
CA VAL A 21 -16.16 17.48 -28.03
C VAL A 21 -16.67 18.27 -26.84
N SER A 22 -17.66 19.14 -27.04
CA SER A 22 -18.23 19.93 -25.96
C SER A 22 -19.08 19.08 -24.98
N LYS A 23 -19.15 19.48 -23.71
CA LYS A 23 -19.99 18.78 -22.71
C LYS A 23 -21.47 18.71 -23.13
N PRO A 24 -22.09 19.80 -23.67
CA PRO A 24 -23.49 19.73 -24.14
C PRO A 24 -23.70 18.66 -25.22
N TYR A 25 -22.71 18.42 -26.08
CA TYR A 25 -22.77 17.34 -27.07
C TYR A 25 -22.82 15.97 -26.40
N LEU A 26 -22.05 15.74 -25.34
CA LEU A 26 -22.08 14.49 -24.57
C LEU A 26 -23.43 14.30 -23.85
N TYR A 27 -24.01 15.38 -23.31
CA TYR A 27 -25.32 15.33 -22.65
C TYR A 27 -26.49 15.12 -23.61
N LYS A 28 -26.42 15.69 -24.82
CA LYS A 28 -27.45 15.54 -25.87
C LYS A 28 -27.56 14.12 -26.42
N ASN A 29 -26.55 13.27 -26.20
CA ASN A 29 -26.51 11.91 -26.71
C ASN A 29 -26.71 10.90 -25.56
N PRO A 30 -27.92 10.35 -25.35
CA PRO A 30 -28.23 9.49 -24.22
C PRO A 30 -27.37 8.22 -24.17
N ALA A 31 -27.05 7.63 -25.33
CA ALA A 31 -26.19 6.46 -25.42
C ALA A 31 -24.76 6.74 -24.91
N ILE A 32 -24.22 7.91 -25.26
CA ILE A 32 -22.89 8.35 -24.80
C ILE A 32 -22.92 8.63 -23.30
N ARG A 33 -23.95 9.35 -22.83
CA ARG A 33 -24.16 9.64 -21.41
C ARG A 33 -24.21 8.35 -20.58
N GLY A 34 -25.05 7.39 -20.97
CA GLY A 34 -25.19 6.11 -20.27
C GLY A 34 -23.88 5.30 -20.27
N ARG A 35 -23.10 5.37 -21.35
CA ARG A 35 -21.79 4.73 -21.41
C ARG A 35 -20.79 5.38 -20.44
N ILE A 36 -20.75 6.71 -20.36
CA ILE A 36 -19.86 7.44 -19.43
C ILE A 36 -20.24 7.12 -17.98
N GLU A 37 -21.53 7.12 -17.65
CA GLU A 37 -22.03 6.82 -16.31
C GLU A 37 -21.71 5.37 -15.90
N THR A 38 -21.92 4.41 -16.81
CA THR A 38 -21.60 2.99 -16.56
C THR A 38 -20.11 2.80 -16.29
N LEU A 39 -19.27 3.37 -17.15
CA LEU A 39 -17.81 3.26 -17.02
C LEU A 39 -17.28 3.94 -15.75
N ARG A 40 -17.86 5.10 -15.38
CA ARG A 40 -17.54 5.79 -14.13
C ARG A 40 -17.85 4.92 -12.91
N SER A 41 -19.03 4.32 -12.87
CA SER A 41 -19.45 3.43 -11.77
C SER A 41 -18.55 2.19 -11.66
N GLN A 42 -18.13 1.62 -12.79
CA GLN A 42 -17.18 0.51 -12.82
C GLN A 42 -15.80 0.92 -12.29
N GLN A 43 -15.31 2.10 -12.66
CA GLN A 43 -14.03 2.61 -12.19
C GLN A 43 -14.02 2.85 -10.68
N THR A 44 -15.08 3.43 -10.11
CA THR A 44 -15.19 3.64 -8.66
C THR A 44 -15.13 2.31 -7.90
N LYS A 45 -15.90 1.31 -8.33
CA LYS A 45 -15.90 -0.02 -7.69
C LYS A 45 -14.50 -0.66 -7.67
N VAL A 46 -13.76 -0.56 -8.77
CA VAL A 46 -12.39 -1.10 -8.87
C VAL A 46 -11.41 -0.33 -7.97
N GLN A 47 -11.52 1.00 -7.88
CA GLN A 47 -10.66 1.80 -7.01
C GLN A 47 -10.90 1.48 -5.53
N THR A 48 -12.17 1.36 -5.11
CA THR A 48 -12.50 0.99 -3.72
C THR A 48 -11.96 -0.39 -3.37
N GLN A 49 -12.10 -1.38 -4.25
CA GLN A 49 -11.54 -2.72 -4.03
C GLN A 49 -10.01 -2.72 -3.95
N LYS A 50 -9.33 -1.91 -4.78
CA LYS A 50 -7.87 -1.75 -4.69
C LYS A 50 -7.44 -1.12 -3.38
N ALA A 51 -8.12 -0.06 -2.95
CA ALA A 51 -7.83 0.62 -1.69
C ALA A 51 -8.00 -0.32 -0.49
N VAL A 52 -9.08 -1.10 -0.44
CA VAL A 52 -9.32 -2.09 0.63
C VAL A 52 -8.22 -3.17 0.65
N LYS A 53 -7.85 -3.71 -0.52
CA LYS A 53 -6.76 -4.71 -0.61
C LYS A 53 -5.40 -4.13 -0.23
N GLN A 54 -5.13 -2.86 -0.52
CA GLN A 54 -3.90 -2.19 -0.12
C GLN A 54 -3.85 -1.98 1.40
N ASN A 55 -4.93 -1.46 2.00
CA ASN A 55 -5.00 -1.26 3.45
C ASN A 55 -4.77 -2.58 4.22
N MET A 56 -5.43 -3.68 3.81
CA MET A 56 -5.20 -4.99 4.42
C MET A 56 -3.75 -5.47 4.28
N ASN A 57 -3.08 -5.17 3.17
CA ASN A 57 -1.70 -5.58 2.95
C ASN A 57 -0.72 -4.73 3.77
N ASP A 58 -1.05 -3.46 4.02
CA ASP A 58 -0.23 -2.58 4.83
C ASP A 58 -0.38 -2.89 6.33
N GLU A 59 -1.59 -3.17 6.83
CA GLU A 59 -1.80 -3.68 8.20
C GLU A 59 -1.00 -4.97 8.47
N ASN A 60 -0.95 -5.89 7.50
CA ASN A 60 -0.17 -7.12 7.61
C ASN A 60 1.35 -6.86 7.66
N LYS A 61 1.84 -5.84 6.95
CA LYS A 61 3.26 -5.44 7.01
C LYS A 61 3.60 -4.82 8.36
N ASP A 62 2.73 -3.99 8.91
CA ASP A 62 2.95 -3.36 10.21
C ASP A 62 3.02 -4.41 11.33
N ALA A 63 2.12 -5.40 11.31
CA ALA A 63 2.18 -6.54 12.22
C ALA A 63 3.50 -7.33 12.10
N LEU A 64 3.97 -7.55 10.86
CA LEU A 64 5.25 -8.22 10.61
C LEU A 64 6.45 -7.41 11.11
N ILE A 65 6.43 -6.08 10.95
CA ILE A 65 7.47 -5.18 11.42
C ILE A 65 7.58 -5.24 12.95
N GLU A 66 6.45 -5.23 13.67
CA GLU A 66 6.46 -5.32 15.12
C GLU A 66 7.03 -6.65 15.64
N ILE A 67 6.64 -7.77 15.01
CA ILE A 67 7.20 -9.10 15.35
C ILE A 67 8.72 -9.12 15.13
N LEU A 68 9.19 -8.58 14.00
CA LEU A 68 10.62 -8.52 13.69
C LEU A 68 11.39 -7.64 14.69
N ARG A 69 10.84 -6.48 15.07
CA ARG A 69 11.43 -5.60 16.11
C ARG A 69 11.55 -6.31 17.45
N MET A 70 10.52 -7.04 17.87
CA MET A 70 10.56 -7.84 19.10
C MET A 70 11.69 -8.88 19.05
N LYS A 71 11.82 -9.60 17.93
CA LYS A 71 12.87 -10.62 17.76
C LYS A 71 14.27 -10.03 17.76
N VAL A 72 14.48 -8.88 17.13
CA VAL A 72 15.77 -8.16 17.18
C VAL A 72 16.12 -7.80 18.62
N LYS A 73 15.19 -7.21 19.37
CA LYS A 73 15.41 -6.84 20.77
C LYS A 73 15.74 -8.04 21.66
N GLU A 74 15.06 -9.17 21.44
CA GLU A 74 15.34 -10.41 22.16
C GLU A 74 16.76 -10.92 21.87
N LEU A 75 17.17 -10.91 20.60
CA LEU A 75 18.50 -11.34 20.18
C LEU A 75 19.59 -10.42 20.73
N GLU A 76 19.37 -9.10 20.72
CA GLU A 76 20.31 -8.13 21.30
C GLU A 76 20.49 -8.34 22.81
N ASN A 77 19.41 -8.61 23.53
CA ASN A 77 19.48 -8.89 24.97
C ASN A 77 20.24 -10.18 25.25
N LYS A 78 19.97 -11.26 24.50
CA LYS A 78 20.71 -12.52 24.60
C LYS A 78 22.19 -12.32 24.32
N ASN A 79 22.53 -11.55 23.29
CA ASN A 79 23.93 -11.29 22.94
C ASN A 79 24.66 -10.48 24.04
N LYS A 80 23.99 -9.48 24.62
CA LYS A 80 24.52 -8.72 25.77
C LYS A 80 24.75 -9.61 26.99
N ASP A 81 23.82 -10.51 27.29
CA ASP A 81 23.94 -11.42 28.43
C ASP A 81 25.09 -12.41 28.24
N LEU A 82 25.17 -13.05 27.07
CA LEU A 82 26.29 -13.92 26.71
C LEU A 82 27.64 -13.20 26.80
N THR A 83 27.71 -11.96 26.33
CA THR A 83 28.92 -11.13 26.42
C THR A 83 29.30 -10.86 27.88
N LYS A 84 28.33 -10.61 28.77
CA LYS A 84 28.58 -10.44 30.21
C LYS A 84 29.09 -11.73 30.85
N GLN A 85 28.47 -12.87 30.52
CA GLN A 85 28.89 -14.18 31.03
C GLN A 85 30.34 -14.49 30.61
N LEU A 86 30.70 -14.24 29.35
CA LEU A 86 32.07 -14.40 28.85
C LEU A 86 33.07 -13.54 29.62
N LYS A 87 32.77 -12.25 29.83
CA LYS A 87 33.65 -11.35 30.59
C LYS A 87 33.84 -11.82 32.04
N LYS A 88 32.78 -12.29 32.69
CA LYS A 88 32.85 -12.81 34.06
C LYS A 88 33.73 -14.06 34.14
N PHE A 89 33.59 -14.97 33.17
CA PHE A 89 34.38 -16.20 33.10
C PHE A 89 35.87 -15.91 32.83
N GLN A 90 36.16 -14.96 31.94
CA GLN A 90 37.53 -14.51 31.68
C GLN A 90 38.19 -13.87 32.91
N GLY A 91 37.44 -13.07 33.69
CA GLY A 91 37.94 -12.53 34.96
C GLY A 91 38.26 -13.61 35.98
N SER A 92 37.37 -14.59 36.16
CA SER A 92 37.59 -15.68 37.11
C SER A 92 38.77 -16.60 36.74
N LEU A 93 39.10 -16.71 35.45
CA LEU A 93 40.29 -17.45 35.00
C LEU A 93 41.60 -16.73 35.34
N TYR A 94 41.58 -15.40 35.35
CA TYR A 94 42.75 -14.59 35.69
C TYR A 94 43.02 -14.56 37.20
N ASP A 95 41.97 -14.62 38.03
CA ASP A 95 42.09 -14.65 39.49
C ASP A 95 42.58 -16.01 40.04
N GLN A 96 42.64 -17.05 39.19
CA GLN A 96 43.10 -18.40 39.54
C GLN A 96 44.58 -18.69 39.17
N ILE A 97 45.31 -17.69 38.66
CA ILE A 97 46.76 -17.75 38.36
C ILE A 97 47.49 -16.89 39.39
#